data_AF-A0A9W9PHZ6-F1
#
_entry.id   AF-A0A9W9PHZ6-F1
#
_cell.length_a   1.000
_cell.length_b   1.000
_cell.length_c   1.000
_cell.angle_alpha   90.00
_cell.angle_beta   90.00
_cell.angle_gamma   90.00
#
_symmetry.space_group_name_H-M   'P 1'
#
loop_
_entity.id
_entity.type
_entity.pdbx_description
1 polymer ?
#
loop_
_entity_poly.entity_id
_entity_poly.type
_entity_poly.pdbx_seq_one_letter_code
_entity_poly.pdbx_strand_id
1 'polypeptide(L)'
;MVPPLNVAFEEATRITPQGDNQYTVDLKTEWCIGTVPHGGYTTAVLYKTAIKHFEYAHPKQYDSPASPISIQLAFLRRTLAGPATILVEDVKIGLRTSTIHIKLLQGSEKKKGEQEVKISGYITVSPPSAEVGLSAPSGWELTPAAPPGTLANGGVNFEALGRTGRDGLWTRTLPPFPEFRRAATHLEVYRPVKVEAGQGLPQSVIEQSNKFEEERGEKLIGDQWARFRPGQDEKGRWTDAAVVYLTDMFPMMLDGLDRASKSAMAKAEKTSEEGIKASFWYPTVTLNIDMKKHLPAEGVEWLFSRVVITSVRNGRTDLNVIILDEKGEVVAISTQVGLVVSASRNLGSRKMQKL
;
A
#
# COMPACT_ATOMS: atom_id res chain seq x y z
N MET A 1 -32.03 1.73 -2.34
CA MET A 1 -30.78 2.51 -2.43
C MET A 1 -29.65 1.55 -2.09
N VAL A 2 -28.68 1.33 -2.99
CA VAL A 2 -27.53 0.45 -2.70
C VAL A 2 -26.68 1.17 -1.64
N PRO A 3 -26.27 0.50 -0.54
CA PRO A 3 -25.41 1.13 0.46
C PRO A 3 -24.09 1.59 -0.19
N PRO A 4 -23.52 2.72 0.26
CA PRO A 4 -22.28 3.23 -0.31
C PRO A 4 -21.15 2.20 -0.13
N LEU A 5 -20.39 1.98 -1.19
CA LEU A 5 -19.23 1.10 -1.18
C LEU A 5 -18.16 1.64 -0.23
N ASN A 6 -17.52 0.77 0.56
CA ASN A 6 -16.39 1.13 1.42
C ASN A 6 -16.64 2.28 2.42
N VAL A 7 -17.79 2.33 3.08
CA VAL A 7 -18.21 3.45 3.96
C VAL A 7 -17.10 3.96 4.90
N ALA A 8 -16.43 3.06 5.62
CA ALA A 8 -15.37 3.42 6.56
C ALA A 8 -14.15 4.08 5.87
N PHE A 9 -13.80 3.66 4.66
CA PHE A 9 -12.72 4.28 3.88
C PHE A 9 -13.15 5.63 3.31
N GLU A 10 -14.37 5.73 2.79
CA GLU A 10 -14.94 6.99 2.30
C GLU A 10 -15.00 8.05 3.41
N GLU A 11 -15.38 7.66 4.62
CA GLU A 11 -15.35 8.56 5.78
C GLU A 11 -13.93 8.96 6.18
N ALA A 12 -13.01 8.00 6.26
CA ALA A 12 -11.63 8.25 6.65
C ALA A 12 -10.84 9.09 5.64
N THR A 13 -11.30 9.16 4.39
CA THR A 13 -10.65 9.92 3.31
C THR A 13 -11.50 11.10 2.83
N ARG A 14 -12.51 11.50 3.62
CA ARG A 14 -13.41 12.60 3.29
C ARG A 14 -12.66 13.93 3.25
N ILE A 15 -12.72 14.61 2.11
CA ILE A 15 -12.07 15.90 1.88
C ILE A 15 -13.12 17.02 1.90
N THR A 16 -12.86 18.07 2.68
CA THR A 16 -13.74 19.25 2.78
C THR A 16 -13.05 20.47 2.17
N PRO A 17 -13.51 21.00 1.02
CA PRO A 17 -12.99 22.24 0.46
C PRO A 17 -13.19 23.42 1.41
N GLN A 18 -12.19 24.29 1.51
CA GLN A 18 -12.25 25.53 2.31
C GLN A 18 -12.23 26.80 1.45
N GLY A 19 -12.07 26.67 0.12
CA GLY A 19 -11.76 27.79 -0.78
C GLY A 19 -10.26 27.98 -0.96
N ASP A 20 -9.85 28.83 -1.91
CA ASP A 20 -8.45 29.22 -2.16
C ASP A 20 -7.47 28.03 -2.28
N ASN A 21 -7.87 26.98 -3.01
CA ASN A 21 -7.12 25.73 -3.17
C ASN A 21 -6.67 25.08 -1.85
N GLN A 22 -7.43 25.31 -0.79
CA GLN A 22 -7.26 24.71 0.53
C GLN A 22 -8.36 23.68 0.81
N TYR A 23 -7.96 22.59 1.44
CA TYR A 23 -8.83 21.49 1.82
C TYR A 23 -8.50 21.03 3.24
N THR A 24 -9.47 20.46 3.93
CA THR A 24 -9.28 19.85 5.25
C THR A 24 -9.68 18.38 5.24
N VAL A 25 -9.00 17.61 6.09
CA VAL A 25 -9.25 16.20 6.34
C VAL A 25 -8.96 15.91 7.81
N ASP A 26 -9.61 14.89 8.36
CA ASP A 26 -9.33 14.39 9.70
C ASP A 26 -8.75 12.97 9.62
N LEU A 27 -7.45 12.82 9.87
CA LEU A 27 -6.72 11.57 9.73
C LEU A 27 -7.09 10.61 10.87
N LYS A 28 -7.57 9.41 10.51
CA LYS A 28 -8.20 8.49 11.44
C LYS A 28 -7.22 7.51 12.08
N THR A 29 -7.42 7.24 13.37
CA THR A 29 -6.50 6.41 14.19
C THR A 29 -6.53 4.94 13.77
N GLU A 30 -7.64 4.49 13.21
CA GLU A 30 -7.90 3.15 12.69
C GLU A 30 -6.98 2.83 11.49
N TRP A 31 -6.53 3.85 10.78
CA TRP A 31 -5.66 3.75 9.61
C TRP A 31 -4.18 3.99 9.94
N CYS A 32 -3.81 3.88 11.22
CA CYS A 32 -2.43 4.06 11.68
C CYS A 32 -1.67 2.74 11.81
N ILE A 33 -0.34 2.85 11.70
CA ILE A 33 0.62 1.90 12.26
C ILE A 33 1.23 2.55 13.51
N GLY A 34 0.97 1.99 14.69
CA GLY A 34 1.25 2.62 15.97
C GLY A 34 0.41 3.88 16.13
N THR A 35 1.07 5.03 16.21
CA THR A 35 0.44 6.36 16.30
C THR A 35 0.44 7.13 14.99
N VAL A 36 1.11 6.62 13.96
CA VAL A 36 1.35 7.33 12.71
C VAL A 36 0.36 6.85 11.64
N PRO A 37 -0.44 7.74 11.04
CA PRO A 37 -1.26 7.41 9.87
C PRO A 37 -0.43 6.74 8.78
N HIS A 38 -0.93 5.64 8.23
CA HIS A 38 -0.21 4.84 7.25
C HIS A 38 0.11 5.63 5.97
N GLY A 39 1.28 5.37 5.34
CA GLY A 39 1.74 6.10 4.16
C GLY A 39 0.78 5.97 2.99
N GLY A 40 0.36 4.75 2.66
CA GLY A 40 -0.67 4.48 1.66
C GLY A 40 -2.03 5.11 1.99
N TYR A 41 -2.38 5.26 3.28
CA TYR A 41 -3.65 5.87 3.68
C TYR A 41 -3.62 7.38 3.45
N THR A 42 -2.54 8.04 3.89
CA THR A 42 -2.33 9.46 3.59
C THR A 42 -2.18 9.70 2.08
N THR A 43 -1.64 8.75 1.32
CA THR A 43 -1.60 8.79 -0.14
C THR A 43 -3.01 8.72 -0.75
N ALA A 44 -3.88 7.85 -0.24
CA ALA A 44 -5.29 7.80 -0.66
C ALA A 44 -6.06 9.10 -0.34
N VAL A 45 -5.77 9.74 0.78
CA VAL A 45 -6.29 11.08 1.12
C VAL A 45 -5.86 12.12 0.06
N LEU A 46 -4.59 12.11 -0.34
CA LEU A 46 -4.07 13.02 -1.36
C LEU A 46 -4.62 12.71 -2.75
N TYR A 47 -4.79 11.43 -3.08
CA TYR A 47 -5.48 10.97 -4.29
C TYR A 47 -6.89 11.56 -4.38
N LYS A 48 -7.69 11.42 -3.31
CA LYS A 48 -9.04 11.99 -3.26
C LYS A 48 -9.06 13.51 -3.25
N THR A 49 -8.04 14.13 -2.67
CA THR A 49 -7.91 15.60 -2.73
C THR A 49 -7.70 16.08 -4.16
N ALA A 50 -6.90 15.37 -4.97
CA ALA A 50 -6.74 15.70 -6.38
C ALA A 50 -8.07 15.62 -7.14
N ILE A 51 -8.84 14.55 -6.97
CA ILE A 51 -10.18 14.44 -7.56
C ILE A 51 -11.08 15.59 -7.09
N LYS A 52 -11.13 15.81 -5.77
CA LYS A 52 -11.98 16.84 -5.18
C LYS A 52 -11.60 18.25 -5.63
N HIS A 53 -10.32 18.47 -5.88
CA HIS A 53 -9.81 19.73 -6.38
C HIS A 53 -10.33 20.04 -7.77
N PHE A 54 -10.26 19.09 -8.71
CA PHE A 54 -10.80 19.30 -10.06
C PHE A 54 -12.33 19.41 -10.08
N GLU A 55 -13.04 18.68 -9.21
CA GLU A 55 -14.50 18.86 -9.05
C GLU A 55 -14.88 20.27 -8.58
N TYR A 56 -14.10 20.86 -7.67
CA TYR A 56 -14.47 22.09 -6.97
C TYR A 56 -13.87 23.35 -7.61
N ALA A 57 -12.56 23.34 -7.88
CA ALA A 57 -11.84 24.49 -8.43
C ALA A 57 -11.92 24.58 -9.95
N HIS A 58 -12.07 23.43 -10.63
CA HIS A 58 -12.04 23.33 -12.09
C HIS A 58 -13.25 22.56 -12.68
N PRO A 59 -14.50 22.88 -12.28
CA PRO A 59 -15.69 22.07 -12.63
C PRO A 59 -16.01 22.00 -14.13
N LYS A 60 -15.39 22.84 -14.95
CA LYS A 60 -15.56 22.90 -16.41
C LYS A 60 -14.35 22.41 -17.19
N GLN A 61 -13.30 21.94 -16.51
CA GLN A 61 -12.05 21.55 -17.16
C GLN A 61 -12.19 20.24 -17.95
N TYR A 62 -13.02 19.32 -17.46
CA TYR A 62 -13.22 18.00 -18.07
C TYR A 62 -14.71 17.63 -18.06
N ASP A 63 -15.16 16.95 -19.12
CA ASP A 63 -16.55 16.47 -19.25
C ASP A 63 -16.85 15.25 -18.35
N SER A 64 -15.81 14.61 -17.82
CA SER A 64 -15.87 13.48 -16.90
C SER A 64 -14.85 13.64 -15.78
N PRO A 65 -15.09 13.09 -14.57
CA PRO A 65 -14.15 13.20 -13.46
C PRO A 65 -12.75 12.72 -13.85
N ALA A 66 -11.74 13.58 -13.66
CA ALA A 66 -10.35 13.21 -13.82
C ALA A 66 -9.83 12.48 -12.58
N SER A 67 -8.99 11.49 -12.81
CA SER A 67 -8.39 10.64 -11.78
C SER A 67 -6.85 10.72 -11.87
N PRO A 68 -6.15 10.59 -10.73
CA PRO A 68 -4.69 10.49 -10.73
C PRO A 68 -4.17 9.31 -11.56
N ILE A 69 -3.24 9.61 -12.46
CA ILE A 69 -2.50 8.60 -13.25
C ILE A 69 -1.03 8.47 -12.82
N SER A 70 -0.48 9.50 -12.17
CA SER A 70 0.86 9.47 -11.58
C SER A 70 0.91 10.29 -10.29
N ILE A 71 1.58 9.76 -9.26
CA ILE A 71 1.67 10.33 -7.92
C ILE A 71 3.12 10.24 -7.46
N GLN A 72 3.71 11.35 -7.03
CA GLN A 72 5.10 11.41 -6.58
C GLN A 72 5.16 12.19 -5.27
N LEU A 73 5.39 11.50 -4.16
CA LEU A 73 5.31 12.06 -2.80
C LEU A 73 6.63 11.92 -2.06
N ALA A 74 6.97 12.96 -1.28
CA ALA A 74 8.01 12.94 -0.26
C ALA A 74 7.38 13.06 1.14
N PHE A 75 7.68 12.11 2.02
CA PHE A 75 7.26 12.08 3.41
C PHE A 75 8.32 12.79 4.26
N LEU A 76 8.16 14.11 4.41
CA LEU A 76 9.14 14.98 5.06
C LEU A 76 9.18 14.77 6.58
N ARG A 77 8.01 14.48 7.17
CA ARG A 77 7.82 14.29 8.61
C ARG A 77 6.69 13.30 8.86
N ARG A 78 6.69 12.66 10.04
CA ARG A 78 5.56 11.83 10.45
C ARG A 78 4.28 12.66 10.52
N THR A 79 3.19 12.09 10.02
CA THR A 79 1.83 12.60 10.22
C THR A 79 1.31 12.17 11.60
N LEU A 80 0.25 12.81 12.04
CA LEU A 80 -0.47 12.51 13.27
C LEU A 80 -1.94 12.23 12.96
N ALA A 81 -2.58 11.35 13.72
CA ALA A 81 -4.04 11.26 13.69
C ALA A 81 -4.65 12.60 14.14
N GLY A 82 -5.78 12.96 13.55
CA GLY A 82 -6.48 14.22 13.76
C GLY A 82 -6.44 15.16 12.55
N PRO A 83 -6.79 16.45 12.75
CA PRO A 83 -6.94 17.39 11.66
C PRO A 83 -5.66 17.62 10.86
N ALA A 84 -5.82 17.77 9.55
CA ALA A 84 -4.77 18.20 8.63
C ALA A 84 -5.34 19.17 7.59
N THR A 85 -4.49 20.08 7.14
CA THR A 85 -4.77 21.00 6.05
C THR A 85 -4.00 20.55 4.81
N ILE A 86 -4.65 20.58 3.65
CA ILE A 86 -4.03 20.26 2.38
C ILE A 86 -4.08 21.51 1.51
N LEU A 87 -2.92 21.90 0.99
CA LEU A 87 -2.78 23.02 0.05
C LEU A 87 -2.47 22.45 -1.34
N VAL A 88 -3.19 22.94 -2.34
CA VAL A 88 -3.02 22.57 -3.74
C VAL A 88 -2.55 23.80 -4.52
N GLU A 89 -1.58 23.59 -5.40
CA GLU A 89 -1.12 24.59 -6.36
C GLU A 89 -1.25 24.02 -7.78
N ASP A 90 -1.87 24.81 -8.64
CA ASP A 90 -2.11 24.47 -10.05
C ASP A 90 -0.83 24.72 -10.85
N VAL A 91 -0.02 23.68 -11.01
CA VAL A 91 1.27 23.80 -11.73
C VAL A 91 1.04 23.84 -13.24
N LYS A 92 0.16 22.97 -13.74
CA LYS A 92 -0.23 22.92 -15.16
C LYS A 92 -1.66 22.41 -15.26
N ILE A 93 -2.54 23.22 -15.83
CA ILE A 93 -3.91 22.83 -16.17
C ILE A 93 -3.99 22.62 -17.69
N GLY A 94 -4.34 21.41 -18.11
CA GLY A 94 -4.39 21.02 -19.52
C GLY A 94 -5.55 20.08 -19.82
N LEU A 95 -5.99 20.05 -21.08
CA LEU A 95 -7.17 19.27 -21.51
C LEU A 95 -6.95 17.76 -21.47
N ARG A 96 -5.71 17.30 -21.73
CA ARG A 96 -5.36 15.87 -21.67
C ARG A 96 -4.89 15.45 -20.28
N THR A 97 -4.05 16.27 -19.67
CA THR A 97 -3.48 16.01 -18.35
C THR A 97 -3.30 17.31 -17.61
N SER A 98 -3.52 17.29 -16.31
CA SER A 98 -3.14 18.39 -15.42
C SER A 98 -2.25 17.89 -14.30
N THR A 99 -1.30 18.72 -13.88
CA THR A 99 -0.37 18.42 -12.79
C THR A 99 -0.55 19.46 -11.70
N ILE A 100 -0.74 18.99 -10.47
CA ILE A 100 -0.85 19.83 -9.27
C ILE A 100 0.30 19.53 -8.32
N HIS A 101 0.76 20.56 -7.60
CA HIS A 101 1.62 20.40 -6.43
C HIS A 101 0.73 20.34 -5.19
N ILE A 102 0.96 19.35 -4.32
CA ILE A 102 0.13 19.11 -3.13
C ILE A 102 1.00 19.07 -1.88
N LYS A 103 0.53 19.70 -0.81
CA LYS A 103 1.17 19.69 0.51
C LYS A 103 0.15 19.31 1.58
N LEU A 104 0.48 18.33 2.43
CA LEU A 104 -0.25 18.04 3.65
C LEU A 104 0.47 18.69 4.84
N LEU A 105 -0.25 19.51 5.60
CA LEU A 105 0.25 20.27 6.73
C LEU A 105 -0.47 19.87 8.02
N GLN A 106 0.31 19.85 9.10
CA GLN A 106 -0.21 19.73 10.46
C GLN A 106 0.64 20.58 11.40
N GLY A 107 0.13 20.85 12.60
CA GLY A 107 0.87 21.57 13.64
C GLY A 107 2.23 20.92 13.94
N SER A 108 3.23 21.75 14.22
CA SER A 108 4.53 21.29 14.66
C SER A 108 4.42 20.66 16.05
N GLU A 109 5.02 19.48 16.21
CA GLU A 109 5.18 18.86 17.53
C GLU A 109 6.25 19.56 18.38
N LYS A 110 7.13 20.34 17.74
CA LYS A 110 8.27 21.01 18.39
C LYS A 110 8.02 22.49 18.64
N LYS A 111 7.24 23.15 17.77
CA LYS A 111 7.02 24.60 17.78
C LYS A 111 5.54 24.92 17.82
N LYS A 112 5.00 25.12 19.02
CA LYS A 112 3.56 25.35 19.23
C LYS A 112 3.10 26.58 18.42
N GLY A 113 2.04 26.42 17.64
CA GLY A 113 1.47 27.48 16.79
C GLY A 113 2.01 27.52 15.36
N GLU A 114 3.10 26.82 15.05
CA GLU A 114 3.61 26.72 13.68
C GLU A 114 3.00 25.52 12.95
N GLN A 115 2.73 25.68 11.65
CA GLN A 115 2.36 24.60 10.74
C GLN A 115 3.60 24.04 10.07
N GLU A 116 3.66 22.73 9.89
CA GLU A 116 4.73 22.04 9.18
C GLU A 116 4.17 21.23 8.02
N VAL A 117 4.86 21.29 6.88
CA VAL A 117 4.61 20.34 5.77
C VAL A 117 5.07 18.95 6.21
N LYS A 118 4.13 18.01 6.26
CA LYS A 118 4.39 16.60 6.58
C LYS A 118 4.64 15.79 5.31
N ILE A 119 3.85 16.04 4.27
CA ILE A 119 3.97 15.38 2.95
C ILE A 119 3.93 16.47 1.87
N SER A 120 4.74 16.33 0.84
CA SER A 120 4.77 17.23 -0.33
C SER A 120 4.99 16.43 -1.58
N GLY A 121 4.35 16.78 -2.70
CA GLY A 121 4.54 16.05 -3.94
C GLY A 121 3.72 16.55 -5.10
N TYR A 122 3.83 15.87 -6.23
CA TYR A 122 3.10 16.19 -7.46
C TYR A 122 2.13 15.07 -7.81
N ILE A 123 0.94 15.44 -8.25
CA ILE A 123 -0.07 14.51 -8.74
C ILE A 123 -0.47 14.94 -10.15
N THR A 124 -0.38 14.01 -11.10
CA THR A 124 -0.88 14.21 -12.46
C THR A 124 -2.19 13.46 -12.63
N VAL A 125 -3.22 14.16 -13.08
CA VAL A 125 -4.55 13.62 -13.35
C VAL A 125 -4.82 13.60 -14.85
N SER A 126 -5.68 12.68 -15.28
CA SER A 126 -6.21 12.57 -16.64
C SER A 126 -7.70 12.23 -16.58
N PRO A 127 -8.56 12.82 -17.42
CA PRO A 127 -9.92 12.34 -17.59
C PRO A 127 -9.94 11.07 -18.47
N PRO A 128 -10.89 10.14 -18.26
CA PRO A 128 -11.04 8.97 -19.12
C PRO A 128 -11.16 9.29 -20.63
N SER A 129 -11.78 10.41 -20.99
CA SER A 129 -11.90 10.85 -22.39
C SER A 129 -10.55 11.18 -23.06
N ALA A 130 -9.52 11.47 -22.28
CA ALA A 130 -8.16 11.75 -22.75
C ALA A 130 -7.29 10.50 -22.90
N GLU A 131 -7.73 9.36 -22.35
CA GLU A 131 -6.99 8.09 -22.34
C GLU A 131 -7.18 7.30 -23.64
N VAL A 132 -7.01 7.99 -24.76
CA VAL A 132 -7.00 7.41 -26.10
C VAL A 132 -5.56 7.30 -26.61
N GLY A 133 -5.20 6.13 -27.13
CA GLY A 133 -3.84 5.84 -27.60
C GLY A 133 -3.59 4.36 -27.89
N LEU A 134 -2.33 4.03 -28.16
CA LEU A 134 -1.87 2.65 -28.38
C LEU A 134 -1.93 1.86 -27.07
N SER A 135 -2.61 0.70 -27.12
CA SER A 135 -2.48 -0.35 -26.12
C SER A 135 -1.88 -1.57 -26.79
N ALA A 136 -0.74 -2.05 -26.28
CA ALA A 136 -0.06 -3.22 -26.80
C ALA A 136 0.51 -4.06 -25.65
N PRO A 137 0.47 -5.40 -25.74
CA PRO A 137 1.15 -6.26 -24.79
C PRO A 137 2.65 -5.94 -24.76
N SER A 138 3.23 -5.76 -23.57
CA SER A 138 4.66 -5.52 -23.40
C SER A 138 5.50 -6.79 -23.43
N GLY A 139 4.87 -7.97 -23.38
CA GLY A 139 5.55 -9.26 -23.18
C GLY A 139 6.15 -9.44 -21.78
N TRP A 140 5.84 -8.54 -20.84
CA TRP A 140 6.31 -8.63 -19.46
C TRP A 140 5.53 -9.71 -18.69
N GLU A 141 6.26 -10.49 -17.89
CA GLU A 141 5.70 -11.52 -17.00
C GLU A 141 6.37 -11.47 -15.62
N LEU A 142 5.63 -11.93 -14.59
CA LEU A 142 6.16 -12.06 -13.24
C LEU A 142 7.31 -13.07 -13.19
N THR A 143 8.49 -12.62 -12.78
CA THR A 143 9.66 -13.49 -12.56
C THR A 143 10.16 -13.37 -11.12
N PRO A 144 10.27 -14.48 -10.35
CA PRO A 144 9.78 -15.84 -10.67
C PRO A 144 8.25 -15.87 -10.79
N ALA A 145 7.66 -16.90 -11.39
CA ALA A 145 6.20 -16.99 -11.49
C ALA A 145 5.55 -16.99 -10.09
N ALA A 146 4.37 -16.40 -9.96
CA ALA A 146 3.58 -16.54 -8.73
C ALA A 146 3.07 -18.00 -8.61
N PRO A 147 2.89 -18.53 -7.38
CA PRO A 147 2.36 -19.87 -7.20
C PRO A 147 1.00 -20.08 -7.87
N PRO A 148 0.79 -21.24 -8.53
CA PRO A 148 -0.50 -21.55 -9.11
C PRO A 148 -1.56 -21.77 -8.02
N GLY A 149 -2.82 -21.61 -8.41
CA GLY A 149 -3.96 -22.07 -7.62
C GLY A 149 -4.43 -23.46 -8.01
N THR A 150 -5.62 -23.86 -7.54
CA THR A 150 -6.15 -25.23 -7.78
C THR A 150 -7.03 -25.37 -9.01
N LEU A 151 -7.32 -24.29 -9.74
CA LEU A 151 -8.09 -24.40 -10.98
C LEU A 151 -7.32 -25.15 -12.06
N ALA A 152 -8.02 -25.78 -13.00
CA ALA A 152 -7.41 -26.62 -14.05
C ALA A 152 -6.42 -25.87 -14.95
N ASN A 153 -6.56 -24.54 -15.07
CA ASN A 153 -5.65 -23.67 -15.82
C ASN A 153 -4.48 -23.12 -14.96
N GLY A 154 -4.32 -23.59 -13.72
CA GLY A 154 -3.34 -23.08 -12.76
C GLY A 154 -3.75 -21.77 -12.07
N GLY A 155 -4.95 -21.24 -12.35
CA GLY A 155 -5.48 -20.05 -11.72
C GLY A 155 -5.94 -20.27 -10.27
N VAL A 156 -6.07 -19.18 -9.54
CA VAL A 156 -6.54 -19.17 -8.14
C VAL A 156 -8.06 -19.39 -8.08
N ASN A 157 -8.49 -20.34 -7.26
CA ASN A 157 -9.90 -20.52 -6.92
C ASN A 157 -10.29 -19.48 -5.85
N PHE A 158 -10.68 -18.29 -6.28
CA PHE A 158 -11.01 -17.17 -5.39
C PHE A 158 -12.21 -17.44 -4.47
N GLU A 159 -13.17 -18.26 -4.90
CA GLU A 159 -14.29 -18.67 -4.05
C GLU A 159 -13.79 -19.52 -2.87
N ALA A 160 -12.99 -20.56 -3.17
CA ALA A 160 -12.38 -21.40 -2.14
C ALA A 160 -11.43 -20.58 -1.24
N LEU A 161 -10.59 -19.74 -1.83
CA LEU A 161 -9.64 -18.89 -1.11
C LEU A 161 -10.37 -17.93 -0.15
N GLY A 162 -11.40 -17.25 -0.63
CA GLY A 162 -12.19 -16.31 0.16
C GLY A 162 -12.97 -16.97 1.29
N ARG A 163 -13.54 -18.15 1.05
CA ARG A 163 -14.41 -18.87 2.01
C ARG A 163 -13.63 -19.68 3.04
N THR A 164 -12.59 -20.40 2.60
CA THR A 164 -11.85 -21.35 3.45
C THR A 164 -10.54 -20.77 3.98
N GLY A 165 -10.07 -19.66 3.39
CA GLY A 165 -8.76 -19.13 3.68
C GLY A 165 -7.62 -19.82 2.92
N ARG A 166 -7.90 -20.74 1.99
CA ARG A 166 -6.85 -21.50 1.30
C ARG A 166 -7.19 -21.82 -0.16
N ASP A 167 -6.17 -21.76 -1.02
CA ASP A 167 -6.17 -22.33 -2.37
C ASP A 167 -4.73 -22.69 -2.78
N GLY A 168 -4.43 -23.98 -2.94
CA GLY A 168 -3.06 -24.43 -3.23
C GLY A 168 -2.07 -23.99 -2.13
N LEU A 169 -1.06 -23.22 -2.53
CA LEU A 169 -0.08 -22.60 -1.60
C LEU A 169 -0.60 -21.33 -0.94
N TRP A 170 -1.63 -20.70 -1.50
CA TRP A 170 -2.19 -19.46 -0.97
C TRP A 170 -2.94 -19.74 0.32
N THR A 171 -2.51 -19.10 1.40
CA THR A 171 -3.15 -19.23 2.72
C THR A 171 -3.36 -17.86 3.35
N ARG A 172 -4.57 -17.65 3.89
CA ARG A 172 -4.94 -16.45 4.63
C ARG A 172 -4.01 -16.29 5.82
N THR A 173 -3.41 -15.12 5.93
CA THR A 173 -2.49 -14.79 7.03
C THR A 173 -3.01 -13.55 7.74
N LEU A 174 -3.01 -13.60 9.08
CA LEU A 174 -3.32 -12.44 9.89
C LEU A 174 -2.10 -11.53 9.98
N PRO A 175 -2.28 -10.20 9.90
CA PRO A 175 -1.17 -9.28 10.08
C PRO A 175 -0.62 -9.41 11.51
N PRO A 176 0.71 -9.41 11.70
CA PRO A 176 1.30 -9.47 13.02
C PRO A 176 0.98 -8.19 13.81
N PHE A 177 0.65 -8.33 15.10
CA PHE A 177 0.35 -7.21 16.01
C PHE A 177 -0.80 -6.30 15.52
N PRO A 178 -2.02 -6.82 15.31
CA PRO A 178 -3.14 -6.07 14.70
C PRO A 178 -3.54 -4.80 15.46
N GLU A 179 -3.42 -4.78 16.80
CA GLU A 179 -3.67 -3.58 17.61
C GLU A 179 -2.68 -2.44 17.33
N PHE A 180 -1.43 -2.80 17.03
CA PHE A 180 -0.40 -1.86 16.62
C PHE A 180 -0.57 -1.51 15.13
N ARG A 181 -0.81 -2.51 14.27
CA ARG A 181 -0.94 -2.37 12.82
C ARG A 181 -2.40 -2.23 12.37
N ARG A 182 -3.16 -1.30 12.98
CA ARG A 182 -4.61 -1.16 12.70
C ARG A 182 -4.90 -0.95 11.22
N ALA A 183 -4.07 -0.19 10.52
CA ALA A 183 -4.18 -0.02 9.07
C ALA A 183 -4.23 -1.37 8.32
N ALA A 184 -3.37 -2.33 8.68
CA ALA A 184 -3.31 -3.64 8.03
C ALA A 184 -4.55 -4.51 8.31
N THR A 185 -5.34 -4.19 9.33
CA THR A 185 -6.59 -4.90 9.64
C THR A 185 -7.70 -4.59 8.63
N HIS A 186 -7.54 -3.54 7.81
CA HIS A 186 -8.45 -3.23 6.70
C HIS A 186 -8.21 -4.12 5.47
N LEU A 187 -7.34 -5.12 5.56
CA LEU A 187 -7.07 -6.08 4.50
C LEU A 187 -7.28 -7.50 5.00
N GLU A 188 -7.73 -8.37 4.10
CA GLU A 188 -7.43 -9.80 4.19
C GLU A 188 -6.30 -10.11 3.23
N VAL A 189 -5.21 -10.68 3.75
CA VAL A 189 -4.00 -10.97 2.99
C VAL A 189 -3.79 -12.47 2.91
N TYR A 190 -3.44 -12.95 1.72
CA TYR A 190 -3.20 -14.35 1.42
C TYR A 190 -1.85 -14.47 0.76
N ARG A 191 -0.98 -15.31 1.32
CA ARG A 191 0.39 -15.46 0.85
C ARG A 191 0.71 -16.92 0.55
N PRO A 192 1.75 -17.18 -0.25
CA PRO A 192 2.30 -18.51 -0.36
C PRO A 192 2.89 -18.94 0.99
N VAL A 193 2.57 -20.16 1.43
CA VAL A 193 3.18 -20.77 2.60
C VAL A 193 3.92 -22.05 2.20
N LYS A 194 5.08 -22.28 2.82
CA LYS A 194 5.76 -23.56 2.73
C LYS A 194 4.87 -24.63 3.38
N VAL A 195 4.75 -25.78 2.71
CA VAL A 195 3.95 -26.90 3.18
C VAL A 195 4.88 -28.02 3.61
N GLU A 196 4.67 -28.55 4.81
CA GLU A 196 5.45 -29.68 5.33
C GLU A 196 4.75 -31.02 5.08
N ALA A 197 5.54 -32.08 4.93
CA ALA A 197 5.03 -33.43 4.82
C ALA A 197 4.25 -33.82 6.09
N GLY A 198 3.11 -34.50 5.93
CA GLY A 198 2.27 -34.94 7.05
C GLY A 198 1.08 -34.02 7.37
N GLN A 199 0.92 -32.88 6.70
CA GLN A 199 -0.25 -31.99 6.88
C GLN A 199 -1.54 -32.46 6.15
N GLY A 200 -1.60 -33.71 5.68
CA GLY A 200 -2.75 -34.27 4.97
C GLY A 200 -3.02 -33.64 3.60
N LEU A 201 -2.06 -32.90 3.04
CA LEU A 201 -2.17 -32.24 1.74
C LEU A 201 -1.65 -33.14 0.61
N PRO A 202 -2.17 -32.99 -0.63
CA PRO A 202 -1.67 -33.74 -1.77
C PRO A 202 -0.16 -33.57 -1.97
N GLN A 203 0.52 -34.66 -2.32
CA GLN A 203 1.98 -34.66 -2.57
C GLN A 203 2.39 -33.60 -3.61
N SER A 204 1.57 -33.37 -4.63
CA SER A 204 1.80 -32.34 -5.64
C SER A 204 1.88 -30.92 -5.07
N VAL A 205 1.12 -30.61 -4.01
CA VAL A 205 1.16 -29.30 -3.34
C VAL A 205 2.46 -29.14 -2.56
N ILE A 206 2.95 -30.21 -1.93
CA ILE A 206 4.24 -30.20 -1.22
C ILE A 206 5.37 -29.95 -2.22
N GLU A 207 5.39 -30.67 -3.34
CA GLU A 207 6.38 -30.51 -4.41
C GLU A 207 6.36 -29.11 -5.01
N GLN A 208 5.17 -28.56 -5.28
CA GLN A 208 5.01 -27.17 -5.72
C GLN A 208 5.57 -26.18 -4.70
N SER A 209 5.35 -26.41 -3.40
CA SER A 209 5.87 -25.53 -2.35
C SER A 209 7.40 -25.56 -2.28
N ASN A 210 8.02 -26.73 -2.45
CA ASN A 210 9.48 -26.87 -2.47
C ASN A 210 10.06 -26.17 -3.70
N LYS A 211 9.49 -26.40 -4.89
CA LYS A 211 9.91 -25.74 -6.12
C LYS A 211 9.80 -24.23 -6.02
N PHE A 212 8.69 -23.71 -5.48
CA PHE A 212 8.50 -22.27 -5.30
C PHE A 212 9.57 -21.65 -4.39
N GLU A 213 9.88 -22.30 -3.26
CA GLU A 213 10.93 -21.83 -2.34
C GLU A 213 12.32 -21.89 -2.99
N GLU A 214 12.62 -22.93 -3.79
CA GLU A 214 13.88 -23.04 -4.55
C GLU A 214 14.03 -21.94 -5.60
N GLU A 215 12.98 -21.68 -6.41
CA GLU A 215 13.01 -20.63 -7.45
C GLU A 215 13.10 -19.22 -6.87
N ARG A 216 12.48 -19.01 -5.71
CA ARG A 216 12.57 -17.76 -4.95
C ARG A 216 13.95 -17.59 -4.33
N GLY A 217 14.52 -18.64 -3.72
CA GLY A 217 15.80 -18.59 -3.03
C GLY A 217 15.86 -17.50 -1.96
N GLU A 218 17.00 -16.82 -1.84
CA GLU A 218 17.20 -15.72 -0.87
C GLU A 218 16.61 -14.37 -1.31
N LYS A 219 15.84 -14.33 -2.40
CA LYS A 219 15.29 -13.06 -2.94
C LYS A 219 14.27 -12.47 -1.97
N LEU A 220 14.39 -11.18 -1.70
CA LEU A 220 13.44 -10.40 -0.90
C LEU A 220 12.21 -9.99 -1.75
N ILE A 221 11.46 -11.01 -2.17
CA ILE A 221 10.21 -10.89 -2.92
C ILE A 221 9.07 -11.30 -2.01
N GLY A 222 7.96 -10.57 -1.99
CA GLY A 222 6.75 -10.91 -1.25
C GLY A 222 5.54 -10.89 -2.16
N ASP A 223 4.88 -12.04 -2.31
CA ASP A 223 3.65 -12.15 -3.08
C ASP A 223 2.44 -12.24 -2.16
N GLN A 224 1.40 -11.50 -2.51
CA GLN A 224 0.13 -11.57 -1.80
C GLN A 224 -1.07 -11.34 -2.71
N TRP A 225 -2.12 -12.10 -2.49
CA TRP A 225 -3.48 -11.70 -2.85
C TRP A 225 -4.09 -10.94 -1.68
N ALA A 226 -4.87 -9.90 -1.99
CA ALA A 226 -5.50 -9.07 -0.98
C ALA A 226 -6.97 -8.77 -1.32
N ARG A 227 -7.82 -8.80 -0.29
CA ARG A 227 -9.17 -8.21 -0.32
C ARG A 227 -9.20 -6.97 0.58
N PHE A 228 -9.87 -5.93 0.11
CA PHE A 228 -10.07 -4.71 0.90
C PHE A 228 -11.29 -4.87 1.81
N ARG A 229 -11.08 -4.73 3.12
CA ARG A 229 -12.09 -4.85 4.18
C ARG A 229 -12.07 -3.60 5.08
N PRO A 230 -12.32 -2.41 4.53
CA PRO A 230 -12.29 -1.18 5.31
C PRO A 230 -13.34 -1.25 6.42
N GLY A 231 -12.94 -0.98 7.67
CA GLY A 231 -13.83 -1.15 8.83
C GLY A 231 -14.37 -2.56 9.03
N GLN A 232 -13.67 -3.60 8.56
CA GLN A 232 -14.12 -5.01 8.56
C GLN A 232 -15.34 -5.29 7.66
N ASP A 233 -15.59 -4.45 6.65
CA ASP A 233 -16.67 -4.66 5.69
C ASP A 233 -16.38 -5.86 4.76
N GLU A 234 -17.11 -6.95 4.94
CA GLU A 234 -17.08 -8.16 4.09
C GLU A 234 -17.55 -7.91 2.64
N LYS A 235 -18.13 -6.74 2.35
CA LYS A 235 -18.49 -6.30 1.00
C LYS A 235 -17.54 -5.26 0.44
N GLY A 236 -16.45 -4.94 1.15
CA GLY A 236 -15.43 -4.03 0.67
C GLY A 236 -14.85 -4.44 -0.69
N ARG A 237 -14.43 -3.44 -1.46
CA ARG A 237 -13.88 -3.61 -2.83
C ARG A 237 -12.69 -2.69 -3.05
N TRP A 238 -11.73 -3.13 -3.84
CA TRP A 238 -10.69 -2.26 -4.35
C TRP A 238 -11.29 -1.30 -5.39
N THR A 239 -11.17 0.00 -5.12
CA THR A 239 -11.39 1.10 -6.06
C THR A 239 -10.04 1.74 -6.41
N ASP A 240 -9.96 2.57 -7.45
CA ASP A 240 -8.69 3.23 -7.81
C ASP A 240 -8.05 4.00 -6.64
N ALA A 241 -8.88 4.69 -5.84
CA ALA A 241 -8.41 5.38 -4.64
C ALA A 241 -7.92 4.42 -3.54
N ALA A 242 -8.41 3.18 -3.49
CA ALA A 242 -7.94 2.17 -2.55
C ALA A 242 -6.70 1.42 -3.10
N VAL A 243 -6.48 1.35 -4.41
CA VAL A 243 -5.28 0.71 -4.99
C VAL A 243 -4.00 1.36 -4.46
N VAL A 244 -3.96 2.70 -4.36
CA VAL A 244 -2.78 3.39 -3.83
C VAL A 244 -2.49 3.04 -2.37
N TYR A 245 -3.50 2.62 -1.60
CA TYR A 245 -3.30 2.09 -0.26
C TYR A 245 -2.56 0.75 -0.28
N LEU A 246 -2.90 -0.13 -1.23
CA LEU A 246 -2.25 -1.43 -1.41
C LEU A 246 -0.78 -1.30 -1.84
N THR A 247 -0.42 -0.24 -2.59
CA THR A 247 0.99 0.01 -3.01
C THR A 247 1.97 0.22 -1.86
N ASP A 248 1.47 0.41 -0.64
CA ASP A 248 2.26 0.60 0.59
C ASP A 248 1.87 -0.43 1.68
N MET A 249 1.09 -1.46 1.34
CA MET A 249 0.68 -2.52 2.26
C MET A 249 1.49 -3.80 2.04
N PHE A 250 2.56 -3.97 2.80
CA PHE A 250 3.44 -5.14 2.70
C PHE A 250 3.75 -5.77 4.07
N PRO A 251 2.73 -6.08 4.90
CA PRO A 251 2.93 -6.51 6.29
C PRO A 251 3.83 -7.74 6.41
N MET A 252 3.79 -8.63 5.43
CA MET A 252 4.56 -9.89 5.45
C MET A 252 6.01 -9.71 4.97
N MET A 253 6.31 -8.66 4.20
CA MET A 253 7.70 -8.33 3.84
C MET A 253 8.46 -7.80 5.06
N LEU A 254 7.75 -7.21 6.03
CA LEU A 254 8.35 -6.72 7.27
C LEU A 254 8.97 -7.84 8.11
N ASP A 255 8.37 -9.04 8.13
CA ASP A 255 8.95 -10.20 8.82
C ASP A 255 10.27 -10.65 8.15
N GLY A 256 10.33 -10.58 6.81
CA GLY A 256 11.55 -10.85 6.06
C GLY A 256 12.62 -9.80 6.31
N LEU A 257 12.25 -8.52 6.31
CA LEU A 257 13.14 -7.40 6.64
C LEU A 257 13.63 -7.47 8.10
N ASP A 258 12.77 -7.82 9.05
CA ASP A 258 13.14 -7.96 10.47
C ASP A 258 14.14 -9.09 10.67
N ARG A 259 13.93 -10.25 10.02
CA ARG A 259 14.91 -11.34 10.03
C ARG A 259 16.24 -10.90 9.39
N ALA A 260 16.21 -10.34 8.19
CA ALA A 260 17.41 -9.88 7.50
C ALA A 260 18.19 -8.84 8.31
N SER A 261 17.48 -7.90 8.93
CA SER A 261 18.09 -6.85 9.76
C SER A 261 18.69 -7.41 11.05
N LYS A 262 18.02 -8.38 11.70
CA LYS A 262 18.58 -9.10 12.87
C LYS A 262 19.84 -9.87 12.51
N SER A 263 19.82 -10.65 11.43
CA SER A 263 20.99 -11.42 10.98
C SER A 263 22.17 -10.51 10.60
N ALA A 264 21.90 -9.37 9.96
CA ALA A 264 22.94 -8.38 9.64
C ALA A 264 23.54 -7.75 10.91
N MET A 265 22.72 -7.40 11.91
CA MET A 265 23.19 -6.90 13.20
C MET A 265 24.01 -7.93 13.97
N ALA A 266 23.54 -9.17 14.08
CA ALA A 266 24.26 -10.26 14.73
C ALA A 266 25.66 -10.48 14.09
N LYS A 267 25.74 -10.45 12.76
CA LYS A 267 27.02 -10.53 12.02
C LYS A 267 27.94 -9.34 12.32
N ALA A 268 27.40 -8.12 12.36
CA ALA A 268 28.19 -6.92 12.64
C ALA A 268 28.70 -6.87 14.08
N GLU A 269 27.89 -7.31 15.04
CA GLU A 269 28.19 -7.28 16.48
C GLU A 269 28.89 -8.56 16.98
N LYS A 270 29.04 -9.59 16.13
CA LYS A 270 29.57 -10.93 16.49
C LYS A 270 28.82 -11.57 17.66
N THR A 271 27.51 -11.38 17.71
CA THR A 271 26.61 -11.87 18.76
C THR A 271 25.63 -12.90 18.19
N SER A 272 24.96 -13.66 19.07
CA SER A 272 23.85 -14.53 18.66
C SER A 272 22.60 -13.70 18.35
N GLU A 273 21.74 -14.20 17.46
CA GLU A 273 20.44 -13.58 17.18
C GLU A 273 19.50 -13.63 18.40
N GLU A 274 19.73 -14.61 19.28
CA GLU A 274 19.05 -14.86 20.55
C GLU A 274 19.39 -13.77 21.58
N GLY A 275 18.69 -12.63 21.49
CA GLY A 275 18.86 -11.49 22.40
C GLY A 275 18.60 -10.12 21.76
N ILE A 276 18.56 -10.04 20.43
CA ILE A 276 18.31 -8.79 19.71
C ILE A 276 16.81 -8.42 19.82
N LYS A 277 16.48 -7.63 20.85
CA LYS A 277 15.14 -7.05 21.09
C LYS A 277 14.82 -5.83 20.19
N ALA A 278 15.51 -5.65 19.08
CA ALA A 278 15.25 -4.52 18.18
C ALA A 278 14.12 -4.87 17.20
N SER A 279 12.92 -4.36 17.47
CA SER A 279 11.90 -4.17 16.42
C SER A 279 12.37 -3.00 15.56
N PHE A 280 12.49 -3.17 14.25
CA PHE A 280 12.86 -2.09 13.33
C PHE A 280 11.60 -1.30 12.91
N TRP A 281 11.78 -0.05 12.54
CA TRP A 281 10.79 0.77 11.86
C TRP A 281 11.31 1.11 10.47
N TYR A 282 10.42 1.01 9.48
CA TYR A 282 10.73 1.19 8.08
C TYR A 282 9.98 2.39 7.51
N PRO A 283 10.38 3.64 7.82
CA PRO A 283 9.69 4.81 7.30
C PRO A 283 9.95 4.97 5.81
N THR A 284 8.88 5.21 5.07
CA THR A 284 8.92 5.66 3.67
C THR A 284 9.42 7.11 3.63
N VAL A 285 10.38 7.38 2.75
CA VAL A 285 10.94 8.72 2.46
C VAL A 285 10.28 9.29 1.21
N THR A 286 10.19 8.49 0.15
CA THR A 286 9.48 8.85 -1.08
C THR A 286 8.65 7.68 -1.58
N LEU A 287 7.51 7.97 -2.22
CA LEU A 287 6.62 7.02 -2.87
C LEU A 287 6.22 7.57 -4.24
N ASN A 288 6.50 6.82 -5.28
CA ASN A 288 6.01 7.09 -6.63
C ASN A 288 5.04 5.98 -7.04
N ILE A 289 3.92 6.34 -7.65
CA ILE A 289 2.90 5.41 -8.13
C ILE A 289 2.49 5.81 -9.54
N ASP A 290 2.45 4.85 -10.45
CA ASP A 290 1.83 5.00 -11.76
C ASP A 290 0.62 4.08 -11.87
N MET A 291 -0.54 4.67 -12.12
CA MET A 291 -1.75 3.92 -12.43
C MET A 291 -1.72 3.51 -13.90
N LYS A 292 -1.97 2.23 -14.17
CA LYS A 292 -1.91 1.66 -15.53
C LYS A 292 -3.29 1.26 -16.06
N LYS A 293 -4.23 0.96 -15.16
CA LYS A 293 -5.58 0.54 -15.50
C LYS A 293 -6.58 1.04 -14.47
N HIS A 294 -7.69 1.59 -14.95
CA HIS A 294 -8.85 1.90 -14.12
C HIS A 294 -9.62 0.63 -13.76
N LEU A 295 -10.03 0.54 -12.50
CA LEU A 295 -10.94 -0.49 -12.03
C LEU A 295 -12.39 -0.15 -12.40
N PRO A 296 -13.28 -1.15 -12.52
CA PRO A 296 -14.72 -0.92 -12.65
C PRO A 296 -15.27 -0.06 -11.51
N ALA A 297 -16.38 0.65 -11.75
CA ALA A 297 -16.97 1.57 -10.76
C ALA A 297 -17.45 0.85 -9.49
N GLU A 298 -17.90 -0.40 -9.63
CA GLU A 298 -18.25 -1.30 -8.53
C GLU A 298 -17.03 -1.83 -7.75
N GLY A 299 -15.82 -1.57 -8.25
CA GLY A 299 -14.56 -2.09 -7.71
C GLY A 299 -14.37 -3.60 -7.95
N VAL A 300 -13.21 -4.10 -7.56
CA VAL A 300 -12.88 -5.54 -7.65
C VAL A 300 -12.65 -6.12 -6.27
N GLU A 301 -12.92 -7.42 -6.10
CA GLU A 301 -12.72 -8.07 -4.80
C GLU A 301 -11.25 -8.40 -4.56
N TRP A 302 -10.55 -8.88 -5.59
CA TRP A 302 -9.18 -9.37 -5.47
C TRP A 302 -8.20 -8.51 -6.27
N LEU A 303 -7.07 -8.22 -5.63
CA LEU A 303 -5.87 -7.75 -6.30
C LEU A 303 -4.68 -8.56 -5.82
N PHE A 304 -3.77 -8.85 -6.73
CA PHE A 304 -2.46 -9.38 -6.42
C PHE A 304 -1.48 -8.22 -6.27
N SER A 305 -0.56 -8.31 -5.34
CA SER A 305 0.61 -7.44 -5.29
C SER A 305 1.87 -8.25 -5.07
N ARG A 306 2.89 -7.98 -5.87
CA ARG A 306 4.27 -8.43 -5.62
C ARG A 306 5.11 -7.25 -5.15
N VAL A 307 5.79 -7.44 -4.04
CA VAL A 307 6.72 -6.49 -3.43
C VAL A 307 8.13 -7.03 -3.62
N VAL A 308 9.05 -6.23 -4.14
CA VAL A 308 10.44 -6.61 -4.36
C VAL A 308 11.36 -5.57 -3.74
N ILE A 309 12.28 -6.03 -2.89
CA ILE A 309 13.42 -5.22 -2.42
C ILE A 309 14.63 -5.62 -3.25
N THR A 310 15.19 -4.65 -3.97
CA THR A 310 16.37 -4.87 -4.82
C THR A 310 17.65 -4.81 -3.99
N SER A 311 17.74 -3.87 -3.06
CA SER A 311 18.94 -3.62 -2.28
C SER A 311 18.64 -2.96 -0.94
N VAL A 312 19.15 -3.57 0.14
CA VAL A 312 19.31 -2.91 1.43
C VAL A 312 20.77 -2.51 1.59
N ARG A 313 21.06 -1.20 1.70
CA ARG A 313 22.44 -0.71 1.81
C ARG A 313 22.54 0.49 2.74
N ASN A 314 23.37 0.35 3.77
CA ASN A 314 23.66 1.40 4.76
C ASN A 314 22.38 2.00 5.38
N GLY A 315 21.43 1.15 5.77
CA GLY A 315 20.17 1.57 6.39
C GLY A 315 19.15 2.20 5.42
N ARG A 316 19.37 2.12 4.11
CA ARG A 316 18.38 2.47 3.07
C ARG A 316 17.88 1.21 2.39
N THR A 317 16.59 1.18 2.06
CA THR A 317 15.94 0.11 1.29
C THR A 317 15.14 0.72 0.16
N ASP A 318 14.96 -0.03 -0.92
CA ASP A 318 13.92 0.22 -1.90
C ASP A 318 12.75 -0.75 -1.68
N LEU A 319 11.55 -0.36 -2.11
CA LEU A 319 10.45 -1.30 -2.34
C LEU A 319 9.85 -1.01 -3.71
N ASN A 320 9.72 -2.05 -4.53
CA ASN A 320 9.05 -2.00 -5.82
C ASN A 320 7.80 -2.84 -5.72
N VAL A 321 6.63 -2.25 -5.96
CA VAL A 321 5.35 -2.96 -5.90
C VAL A 321 4.75 -2.98 -7.29
N ILE A 322 4.32 -4.15 -7.74
CA ILE A 322 3.41 -4.28 -8.88
C ILE A 322 2.09 -4.85 -8.40
N ILE A 323 0.99 -4.24 -8.84
CA ILE A 323 -0.37 -4.67 -8.56
C ILE A 323 -0.99 -5.21 -9.83
N LEU A 324 -1.52 -6.42 -9.77
CA LEU A 324 -2.22 -7.10 -10.86
C LEU A 324 -3.67 -7.38 -10.48
N ASP A 325 -4.54 -7.43 -11.47
CA ASP A 325 -5.89 -7.97 -11.29
C ASP A 325 -5.92 -9.51 -11.42
N GLU A 326 -7.11 -10.09 -11.31
CA GLU A 326 -7.35 -11.54 -11.42
C GLU A 326 -6.94 -12.14 -12.78
N LYS A 327 -6.83 -11.31 -13.83
CA LYS A 327 -6.42 -11.71 -15.18
C LYS A 327 -4.90 -11.55 -15.39
N GLY A 328 -4.18 -11.04 -14.40
CA GLY A 328 -2.75 -10.75 -14.49
C GLY A 328 -2.44 -9.42 -15.20
N GLU A 329 -3.44 -8.57 -15.43
CA GLU A 329 -3.22 -7.26 -16.05
C GLU A 329 -2.70 -6.26 -15.00
N VAL A 330 -1.72 -5.45 -15.39
CA VAL A 330 -1.10 -4.46 -14.48
C VAL A 330 -2.09 -3.34 -14.18
N VAL A 331 -2.42 -3.19 -12.90
CA VAL A 331 -3.30 -2.12 -12.39
C VAL A 331 -2.48 -0.90 -11.97
N ALA A 332 -1.41 -1.11 -11.23
CA ALA A 332 -0.52 -0.06 -10.77
C ALA A 332 0.90 -0.59 -10.54
N ILE A 333 1.88 0.30 -10.64
CA ILE A 333 3.26 0.06 -10.22
C ILE A 333 3.68 1.16 -9.25
N SER A 334 4.52 0.82 -8.27
CA SER A 334 5.07 1.79 -7.33
C SER A 334 6.53 1.53 -7.01
N THR A 335 7.23 2.60 -6.66
CA THR A 335 8.60 2.56 -6.14
C THR A 335 8.68 3.39 -4.88
N GLN A 336 9.37 2.88 -3.88
CA GLN A 336 9.57 3.54 -2.60
C GLN A 336 11.05 3.60 -2.23
N VAL A 337 11.46 4.70 -1.62
CA VAL A 337 12.69 4.75 -0.82
C VAL A 337 12.28 4.65 0.64
N GLY A 338 12.78 3.63 1.33
CA GLY A 338 12.60 3.43 2.77
C GLY A 338 13.92 3.55 3.53
N LEU A 339 13.82 3.72 4.84
CA LEU A 339 14.95 3.57 5.76
C LEU A 339 14.76 2.32 6.62
N VAL A 340 15.85 1.80 7.16
CA VAL A 340 15.85 0.78 8.22
C VAL A 340 16.37 1.46 9.48
N VAL A 341 15.48 1.72 10.44
CA VAL A 341 15.83 2.41 11.70
C VAL A 341 15.27 1.64 12.90
N SER A 342 15.77 1.92 14.11
CA SER A 342 15.18 1.35 15.34
C SER A 342 13.75 1.83 15.56
N ALA A 343 12.84 0.95 16.00
CA ALA A 343 11.44 1.29 16.30
C ALA A 343 11.29 2.32 17.44
N SER A 344 12.31 2.54 18.27
CA SER A 344 12.30 3.62 19.28
C SER A 344 12.04 5.00 18.66
N ARG A 345 12.40 5.21 17.38
CA ARG A 345 12.13 6.45 16.64
C ARG A 345 10.64 6.64 16.29
N ASN A 346 9.86 5.55 16.23
CA ASN A 346 8.42 5.59 15.99
C ASN A 346 7.63 5.86 17.30
N LEU A 347 8.02 5.19 18.39
CA LEU A 347 7.23 5.11 19.62
C LEU A 347 7.10 6.42 20.44
N GLY A 348 7.87 7.48 20.12
CA GLY A 348 7.94 8.68 20.94
C GLY A 348 8.54 8.38 22.33
N SER A 349 9.07 9.41 23.00
CA SER A 349 9.85 9.28 24.24
C SER A 349 9.07 8.78 25.48
N ARG A 350 7.83 8.27 25.36
CA ARG A 350 6.94 7.96 26.49
C ARG A 350 6.49 6.50 26.65
N LYS A 351 6.90 5.55 25.79
CA LYS A 351 6.37 4.16 25.85
C LYS A 351 7.40 3.02 25.77
N MET A 352 8.68 3.28 26.04
CA MET A 352 9.69 2.20 26.09
C MET A 352 9.56 1.25 27.30
N GLN A 353 8.73 1.55 28.30
CA GLN A 353 8.66 0.75 29.54
C GLN A 353 7.67 -0.42 29.52
N LYS A 354 6.91 -0.64 28.44
CA LYS A 354 5.87 -1.70 28.39
C LYS A 354 5.79 -2.44 27.06
N LEU A 355 6.92 -2.75 26.44
CA LEU A 355 7.01 -3.70 25.32
C LEU A 355 8.03 -4.79 25.64
#